data_AF-A0A2D8A6H6-F1
#
_entry.id   AF-A0A2D8A6H6-F1
#
_cell.length_a   1.000
_cell.length_b   1.000
_cell.length_c   1.000
_cell.angle_alpha   90.00
_cell.angle_beta   90.00
_cell.angle_gamma   90.00
#
_symmetry.space_group_name_H-M   'P 1'
#
loop_
_entity.id
_entity.type
_entity.pdbx_description
1 polymer ?
#
loop_
_entity_poly.entity_id
_entity_poly.type
_entity_poly.pdbx_seq_one_letter_code
_entity_poly.pdbx_strand_id
1 'polypeptide(L)'
;MNTKRLQVKSKFEQYDLDEDGIVSDEEIARSQQMMEMELREEKLESQKRMAWTALIILIISTVVLFSPIIPDARVKALSDLLGLYYISLAGVVGTYMGATAWAHSKATK
;
A
#
# COMPACT_ATOMS: atom_id res chain seq x y z
N MET A 1 -19.83 -42.95 -5.32
CA MET A 1 -19.76 -41.52 -4.94
C MET A 1 -19.95 -40.71 -6.20
N ASN A 2 -20.94 -39.82 -6.24
CA ASN A 2 -21.28 -39.05 -7.44
C ASN A 2 -20.46 -37.77 -7.44
N THR A 3 -19.38 -37.73 -8.23
CA THR A 3 -18.47 -36.58 -8.35
C THR A 3 -19.21 -35.44 -9.03
N LYS A 4 -19.49 -34.36 -8.28
CA LYS A 4 -20.11 -33.15 -8.83
C LYS A 4 -19.10 -32.47 -9.73
N ARG A 5 -19.33 -32.53 -11.05
CA ARG A 5 -18.53 -31.82 -12.05
C ARG A 5 -19.06 -30.39 -12.24
N LEU A 6 -18.14 -29.44 -12.35
CA LEU A 6 -18.43 -28.03 -12.62
C LEU A 6 -19.19 -27.88 -13.94
N GLN A 7 -20.17 -26.97 -13.95
CA GLN A 7 -20.80 -26.53 -15.18
C GLN A 7 -19.90 -25.51 -15.87
N VAL A 8 -19.74 -25.66 -17.19
CA VAL A 8 -19.01 -24.72 -18.06
C VAL A 8 -19.57 -23.31 -17.88
N LYS A 9 -18.72 -22.31 -17.57
CA LYS A 9 -19.05 -20.93 -17.15
C LYS A 9 -19.54 -20.74 -15.71
N SER A 10 -19.25 -21.66 -14.81
CA SER A 10 -19.53 -21.45 -13.38
C SER A 10 -18.61 -20.36 -12.81
N LYS A 11 -19.12 -19.54 -11.88
CA LYS A 11 -18.32 -18.54 -11.13
C LYS A 11 -17.14 -19.16 -10.36
N PHE A 12 -17.15 -20.49 -10.20
CA PHE A 12 -16.12 -21.27 -9.53
C PHE A 12 -15.05 -21.86 -10.48
N GLU A 13 -15.23 -21.76 -11.80
CA GLU A 13 -14.25 -22.19 -12.81
C GLU A 13 -12.92 -21.41 -12.68
N GLN A 14 -12.96 -20.19 -12.14
CA GLN A 14 -11.77 -19.39 -11.82
C GLN A 14 -10.92 -19.93 -10.66
N TYR A 15 -11.46 -20.90 -9.90
CA TYR A 15 -10.79 -21.52 -8.76
C TYR A 15 -10.33 -22.95 -9.06
N ASP A 16 -10.71 -23.50 -10.21
CA ASP A 16 -10.24 -24.79 -10.74
C ASP A 16 -8.87 -24.55 -11.38
N LEU A 17 -7.80 -24.90 -10.67
CA LEU A 17 -6.42 -24.58 -11.01
C LEU A 17 -5.75 -25.67 -11.84
N ASP A 18 -6.29 -26.89 -11.84
CA ASP A 18 -5.80 -28.03 -12.61
C ASP A 18 -6.69 -28.45 -13.79
N GLU A 19 -7.80 -27.73 -14.02
CA GLU A 19 -8.77 -27.91 -15.09
C GLU A 19 -9.42 -29.31 -15.09
N ASP A 20 -9.54 -29.94 -13.91
CA ASP A 20 -10.13 -31.27 -13.76
C ASP A 20 -11.67 -31.25 -13.68
N GLY A 21 -12.26 -30.06 -13.56
CA GLY A 21 -13.70 -29.83 -13.48
C GLY A 21 -14.27 -30.02 -12.07
N ILE A 22 -13.46 -30.08 -11.01
CA ILE A 22 -13.86 -30.24 -9.62
C ILE A 22 -13.03 -29.29 -8.74
N VAL A 23 -13.62 -28.18 -8.30
CA VAL A 23 -12.95 -27.33 -7.31
C VAL A 23 -12.82 -28.07 -5.98
N SER A 24 -11.59 -28.40 -5.60
CA SER A 24 -11.25 -28.98 -4.31
C SER A 24 -11.05 -27.89 -3.24
N ASP A 25 -11.18 -28.28 -1.97
CA ASP A 25 -10.93 -27.37 -0.84
C ASP A 25 -9.48 -26.84 -0.84
N GLU A 26 -8.53 -27.60 -1.39
CA GLU A 26 -7.12 -27.20 -1.52
C GLU A 26 -6.94 -26.07 -2.55
N GLU A 27 -7.68 -26.10 -3.65
CA GLU A 27 -7.61 -25.06 -4.67
C GLU A 27 -8.26 -23.75 -4.21
N ILE A 28 -9.36 -23.84 -3.45
CA ILE A 28 -9.97 -22.67 -2.79
C ILE A 28 -8.97 -22.05 -1.81
N ALA A 29 -8.31 -22.86 -0.97
CA ALA A 29 -7.30 -22.37 -0.04
C ALA A 29 -6.12 -21.71 -0.77
N ARG A 30 -5.67 -22.30 -1.89
CA ARG A 30 -4.58 -21.76 -2.71
C ARG A 30 -4.95 -20.43 -3.38
N SER A 31 -6.17 -20.32 -3.89
CA SER A 31 -6.67 -19.07 -4.48
C SER A 31 -6.79 -17.93 -3.47
N GLN A 32 -7.20 -18.22 -2.23
CA GLN A 32 -7.25 -17.25 -1.14
C GLN A 32 -5.85 -16.76 -0.75
N GLN A 33 -4.89 -17.67 -0.66
CA GLN A 33 -3.49 -17.32 -0.40
C GLN A 33 -2.91 -16.44 -1.51
N MET A 34 -3.18 -16.77 -2.78
CA MET A 34 -2.73 -15.96 -3.92
C MET A 34 -3.33 -14.54 -3.87
N MET A 35 -4.64 -14.43 -3.62
CA MET A 35 -5.31 -13.14 -3.48
C MET A 35 -4.76 -12.31 -2.30
N GLU A 36 -4.46 -12.92 -1.16
CA GLU A 36 -3.83 -12.23 -0.03
C GLU A 36 -2.43 -11.73 -0.38
N MET A 37 -1.64 -12.52 -1.11
CA MET A 37 -0.31 -12.11 -1.58
C MET A 37 -0.40 -10.92 -2.54
N GLU A 38 -1.30 -10.95 -3.52
CA GLU A 38 -1.51 -9.85 -4.46
C GLU A 38 -1.93 -8.56 -3.74
N LEU A 39 -2.92 -8.64 -2.84
CA LEU A 39 -3.37 -7.50 -2.05
C LEU A 39 -2.26 -6.93 -1.16
N ARG A 40 -1.35 -7.78 -0.68
CA ARG A 40 -0.20 -7.37 0.12
C ARG A 40 0.82 -6.64 -0.74
N GLU A 41 1.16 -7.17 -1.90
CA GLU A 41 2.07 -6.53 -2.85
C GLU A 41 1.54 -5.17 -3.30
N GLU A 42 0.25 -5.08 -3.62
CA GLU A 42 -0.39 -3.83 -4.00
C GLU A 42 -0.30 -2.77 -2.88
N LYS A 43 -0.54 -3.17 -1.62
CA LYS A 43 -0.39 -2.27 -0.47
C LYS A 43 1.06 -1.79 -0.30
N LEU A 44 2.05 -2.65 -0.47
CA LEU A 44 3.46 -2.29 -0.37
C LEU A 44 3.88 -1.31 -1.48
N GLU A 45 3.47 -1.56 -2.72
CA GLU A 45 3.73 -0.64 -3.83
C GLU A 45 3.02 0.70 -3.64
N SER A 46 1.79 0.71 -3.10
CA SER A 46 1.08 1.94 -2.74
C SER A 46 1.85 2.74 -1.68
N GLN A 47 2.37 2.08 -0.64
CA GLN A 47 3.17 2.72 0.41
C GLN A 47 4.49 3.28 -0.12
N LYS A 48 5.17 2.55 -1.00
CA LYS A 48 6.37 3.04 -1.69
C LYS A 48 6.07 4.31 -2.50
N ARG A 49 4.99 4.31 -3.29
CA ARG A 49 4.55 5.50 -4.04
C ARG A 49 4.21 6.68 -3.13
N MET A 50 3.51 6.42 -2.02
CA MET A 50 3.19 7.44 -1.02
C MET A 50 4.46 8.04 -0.40
N ALA A 51 5.42 7.20 0.00
CA ALA A 51 6.68 7.64 0.59
C ALA A 51 7.51 8.50 -0.40
N TRP A 52 7.60 8.07 -1.66
CA TRP A 52 8.27 8.85 -2.70
C TRP A 52 7.58 10.18 -2.97
N THR A 53 6.24 10.20 -3.00
CA THR A 53 5.47 11.44 -3.18
C THR A 53 5.71 12.40 -2.03
N ALA A 54 5.74 11.91 -0.79
CA ALA A 54 6.06 12.72 0.38
C ALA A 54 7.47 13.31 0.30
N LEU A 55 8.48 12.51 -0.07
CA LEU A 55 9.85 12.98 -0.26
C LEU A 55 9.94 14.08 -1.34
N ILE A 56 9.26 13.91 -2.47
CA ILE A 56 9.21 14.91 -3.53
C ILE A 56 8.57 16.20 -3.02
N ILE A 57 7.48 16.12 -2.26
CA ILE A 57 6.83 17.30 -1.67
C ILE A 57 7.80 18.02 -0.71
N LEU A 58 8.55 17.29 0.13
CA LEU A 58 9.53 17.89 1.03
C LEU A 58 10.61 18.67 0.26
N ILE A 59 11.15 18.06 -0.79
CA ILE A 59 12.19 18.67 -1.62
C ILE A 59 11.64 19.90 -2.35
N ILE A 60 10.49 19.78 -3.01
CA ILE A 60 9.86 20.89 -3.74
C ILE A 60 9.53 22.04 -2.78
N SER A 61 8.93 21.77 -1.63
CA SER A 61 8.61 22.79 -0.63
C SER A 61 9.87 23.51 -0.14
N THR A 62 10.97 22.78 0.05
CA THR A 62 12.26 23.38 0.41
C THR A 62 12.80 24.25 -0.72
N VAL A 63 12.84 23.75 -1.96
CA VAL A 63 13.34 24.52 -3.12
C VAL A 63 12.50 25.79 -3.35
N VAL A 64 11.18 25.71 -3.21
CA VAL A 64 10.29 26.87 -3.33
C VAL A 64 10.55 27.90 -2.23
N LEU A 65 10.78 27.45 -0.99
CA LEU A 65 11.08 28.34 0.13
C LEU A 65 12.39 29.11 -0.06
N PHE A 66 13.41 28.45 -0.61
CA PHE A 66 14.71 29.07 -0.93
C PHE A 66 14.72 29.77 -2.30
N SER A 67 13.61 29.75 -3.04
CA SER A 67 13.52 30.45 -4.32
C SER A 67 13.41 31.96 -4.12
N PRO A 68 13.89 32.79 -5.08
CA PRO A 68 13.80 34.25 -4.98
C PRO A 68 12.36 34.79 -5.04
N ILE A 69 11.36 33.92 -5.22
CA ILE A 69 9.94 34.27 -5.30
C ILE A 69 9.37 34.60 -3.91
N ILE A 70 9.91 33.99 -2.85
CA ILE A 70 9.42 34.17 -1.48
C ILE A 70 10.38 35.11 -0.71
N PRO A 71 9.89 36.27 -0.23
CA PRO A 71 10.70 37.15 0.60
C PRO A 71 11.08 36.49 1.93
N ASP A 72 12.30 36.72 2.39
CA ASP A 72 12.82 36.21 3.67
C ASP A 72 11.92 36.55 4.86
N ALA A 73 11.26 37.71 4.82
CA ALA A 73 10.30 38.14 5.84
C ALA A 73 9.12 37.17 5.99
N ARG A 74 8.63 36.59 4.89
CA ARG A 74 7.54 35.60 4.90
C ARG A 74 8.02 34.24 5.39
N VAL A 75 9.23 33.84 5.00
CA VAL A 75 9.87 32.61 5.49
C VAL A 75 10.03 32.66 7.00
N LYS A 76 10.56 33.76 7.53
CA LYS A 76 10.75 33.96 8.96
C LYS A 76 9.43 33.97 9.73
N ALA A 77 8.38 34.59 9.18
CA ALA A 77 7.05 34.60 9.79
C ALA A 77 6.41 33.20 9.87
N LEU A 78 6.80 32.28 8.98
CA LEU A 78 6.26 30.92 8.92
C LEU A 78 7.21 29.85 9.45
N SER A 79 8.39 30.22 9.97
CA SER A 79 9.45 29.27 10.37
C SER A 79 8.95 28.17 11.33
N ASP A 80 8.17 28.54 12.36
CA ASP A 80 7.63 27.58 13.32
C ASP A 80 6.58 26.65 12.69
N LEU A 81 5.77 27.19 11.77
CA LEU A 81 4.77 26.41 11.03
C LEU A 81 5.41 25.46 10.03
N LEU A 82 6.52 25.85 9.40
CA LEU A 82 7.27 25.00 8.48
C LEU A 82 7.87 23.78 9.20
N GLY A 83 8.37 23.97 10.42
CA GLY A 83 8.83 22.85 11.26
C GLY A 83 7.70 21.85 11.55
N LEU A 84 6.53 22.33 11.97
CA LEU A 84 5.35 21.47 12.20
C LEU A 84 4.88 20.79 10.93
N TYR A 85 4.88 21.51 9.80
CA TYR A 85 4.52 20.97 8.50
C TYR A 85 5.40 19.76 8.14
N TYR A 86 6.72 19.89 8.24
CA TYR A 86 7.64 18.80 7.92
C TYR A 86 7.52 17.61 8.86
N ILE A 87 7.40 17.86 10.17
CA ILE A 87 7.21 16.80 11.16
C ILE A 87 5.87 16.09 10.96
N SER A 88 4.80 16.82 10.64
CA SER A 88 3.48 16.23 10.42
C SER A 88 3.45 15.33 9.18
N LEU A 89 4.09 15.75 8.07
CA LEU A 89 4.22 14.92 6.86
C LEU A 89 5.00 13.63 7.14
N ALA A 90 6.15 13.75 7.80
CA ALA A 90 6.95 12.59 8.20
C ALA A 90 6.19 11.68 9.16
N GLY A 91 5.42 12.27 10.08
CA GLY A 91 4.59 11.56 11.06
C GLY A 91 3.50 10.72 10.39
N VAL A 92 2.71 11.30 9.48
CA VAL A 92 1.63 10.57 8.79
C VAL A 92 2.18 9.40 7.99
N VAL A 93 3.26 9.61 7.22
CA VAL A 93 3.91 8.55 6.44
C VAL A 93 4.48 7.48 7.37
N GLY A 94 5.20 7.88 8.42
CA GLY A 94 5.82 6.98 9.39
C GLY A 94 4.81 6.15 10.16
N THR A 95 3.69 6.74 10.59
CA THR A 95 2.61 6.01 11.29
C THR A 95 1.95 5.00 10.37
N TYR A 96 1.64 5.36 9.12
CA TYR A 96 0.97 4.44 8.19
C TYR A 96 1.86 3.26 7.79
N MET A 97 3.13 3.54 7.45
CA MET A 97 4.12 2.51 7.13
C MET A 97 4.45 1.66 8.36
N GLY A 98 4.61 2.28 9.53
CA GLY A 98 4.89 1.59 10.80
C GLY A 98 3.75 0.68 11.24
N ALA A 99 2.50 1.14 11.16
CA ALA A 99 1.32 0.33 11.46
C ALA A 99 1.22 -0.88 10.50
N THR A 100 1.53 -0.68 9.22
CA THR A 100 1.54 -1.78 8.24
C THR A 100 2.65 -2.78 8.53
N ALA A 101 3.87 -2.32 8.82
CA ALA A 101 5.00 -3.18 9.17
C ALA A 101 4.73 -3.98 10.46
N TRP A 102 4.08 -3.36 11.44
CA TRP A 102 3.68 -4.04 12.68
C TRP A 102 2.61 -5.12 12.42
N ALA A 103 1.57 -4.79 11.65
CA ALA A 103 0.54 -5.75 11.25
C ALA A 103 1.15 -6.94 10.49
N HIS A 104 2.13 -6.66 9.63
CA HIS A 104 2.88 -7.68 8.89
C HIS A 104 3.70 -8.58 9.83
N SER A 105 4.45 -8.00 10.77
CA SER A 105 5.27 -8.75 11.73
C SER A 105 4.45 -9.77 12.52
N LYS A 106 3.21 -9.40 12.88
CA LYS A 106 2.28 -10.26 13.64
C LYS A 106 1.69 -11.41 12.83
N ALA A 107 1.58 -11.29 11.51
CA ALA A 107 1.07 -12.35 10.63
C ALA A 107 2.10 -13.44 10.31
N THR A 108 3.39 -13.14 10.48
CA THR A 108 4.52 -14.08 10.27
C THR A 108 4.95 -14.85 11.53
N LYS A 109 4.32 -14.62 12.69
CA LYS A 109 4.53 -15.36 13.94
C LYS A 109 3.34 -16.25 14.23
#